data_AF-A0A5C3P175-F1
#
_entry.id   AF-A0A5C3P175-F1
#
_cell.length_a   1.000
_cell.length_b   1.000
_cell.length_c   1.000
_cell.angle_alpha   90.00
_cell.angle_beta   90.00
_cell.angle_gamma   90.00
#
_symmetry.space_group_name_H-M   'P 1'
#
loop_
_entity.id
_entity.type
_entity.pdbx_description
1 polymer ?
#
loop_
_entity_poly.entity_id
_entity_poly.type
_entity_poly.pdbx_seq_one_letter_code
_entity_poly.pdbx_strand_id
1 'polypeptide(L)'
;MANTIQRLTLPMETSPILAMAHLSWPALQELSICGRYLSEKQKEALPLFLSSVPRLHKLSITISRLGPTTRPYKLGPSNASHKTIAGLRSLTVAYPKPDDNIFSIDAAHLSHLSLRDFPRFYHDCARTPVVTSMFTRPILRSAECLSILRRMDMPELSSLELVYLADTAGCDDELLTYITEAFPHLSQLELHRYRANREEVVDYAHIAQLLAAARGLRKIRLNLDFHDDQGPYCGRGFNYSIWQSTFRHRGPEIVEILEACPWLEYVELLYHAYNGSRWTKFLTSRYPGPRVDDPDDGTT
;
A
#
# COMPACT_ATOMS: atom_id res chain seq x y z
N MET A 1 28.75 18.96 1.53
CA MET A 1 28.15 17.90 2.37
C MET A 1 27.26 16.94 1.58
N ALA A 2 26.49 17.36 0.58
CA ALA A 2 25.64 16.46 -0.23
C ALA A 2 26.38 15.27 -0.89
N ASN A 3 27.65 15.44 -1.26
CA ASN A 3 28.42 14.45 -2.02
C ASN A 3 28.67 13.11 -1.31
N THR A 4 28.51 13.01 0.01
CA THR A 4 28.73 11.79 0.79
C THR A 4 27.45 11.22 1.41
N ILE A 5 26.32 11.93 1.30
CA ILE A 5 25.05 11.49 1.90
C ILE A 5 24.50 10.34 1.08
N GLN A 6 24.30 9.19 1.73
CA GLN A 6 23.75 7.98 1.11
C GLN A 6 22.27 7.78 1.40
N ARG A 7 21.79 8.28 2.55
CA ARG A 7 20.41 8.10 3.01
C ARG A 7 19.87 9.42 3.53
N LEU A 8 18.65 9.75 3.15
CA LEU A 8 18.02 11.01 3.50
C LEU A 8 16.54 10.82 3.79
N THR A 9 16.08 11.33 4.93
CA THR A 9 14.67 11.35 5.31
C THR A 9 14.24 12.78 5.59
N LEU A 10 13.17 13.22 4.93
CA LEU A 10 12.78 14.62 4.86
C LEU A 10 11.28 14.79 5.14
N PRO A 11 10.89 15.67 6.07
CA PRO A 11 9.53 16.18 6.12
C PRO A 11 9.31 17.18 4.97
N MET A 12 8.26 17.01 4.19
CA MET A 12 7.95 17.85 3.03
C MET A 12 7.71 19.31 3.43
N GLU A 13 7.09 19.53 4.59
CA GLU A 13 6.66 20.83 5.11
C GLU A 13 7.83 21.79 5.34
N THR A 14 8.96 21.29 5.84
CA THR A 14 10.08 22.11 6.28
C THR A 14 11.33 21.92 5.44
N SER A 15 11.35 20.94 4.53
CA SER A 15 12.52 20.69 3.68
C SER A 15 12.59 21.68 2.52
N PRO A 16 13.77 22.30 2.27
CA PRO A 16 13.95 23.23 1.16
C PRO A 16 14.18 22.48 -0.17
N ILE A 17 13.20 21.66 -0.59
CA ILE A 17 13.32 20.72 -1.73
C ILE A 17 13.85 21.38 -3.00
N LEU A 18 13.40 22.61 -3.31
CA LEU A 18 13.88 23.34 -4.48
C LEU A 18 15.37 23.69 -4.39
N ALA A 19 15.83 24.19 -3.24
CA ALA A 19 17.26 24.47 -3.03
C ALA A 19 18.09 23.18 -3.09
N MET A 20 17.55 22.07 -2.59
CA MET A 20 18.19 20.76 -2.63
C MET A 20 18.32 20.22 -4.06
N ALA A 21 17.35 20.49 -4.94
CA ALA A 21 17.40 20.12 -6.35
C ALA A 21 18.56 20.76 -7.12
N HIS A 22 19.08 21.90 -6.64
CA HIS A 22 20.24 22.58 -7.23
C HIS A 22 21.59 22.02 -6.74
N LEU A 23 21.59 21.08 -5.80
CA LEU A 23 22.80 20.41 -5.32
C LEU A 23 23.03 19.10 -6.09
N SER A 24 24.28 18.63 -6.10
CA SER A 24 24.63 17.31 -6.63
C SER A 24 24.53 16.26 -5.52
N TRP A 25 23.83 15.15 -5.80
CA TRP A 25 23.63 14.04 -4.87
C TRP A 25 24.20 12.71 -5.41
N PRO A 26 25.51 12.65 -5.72
CA PRO A 26 26.10 11.51 -6.44
C PRO A 26 26.17 10.21 -5.61
N ALA A 27 26.05 10.30 -4.28
CA ALA A 27 26.10 9.15 -3.37
C ALA A 27 24.73 8.75 -2.82
N LEU A 28 23.66 9.51 -3.09
CA LEU A 28 22.35 9.27 -2.49
C LEU A 28 21.70 8.04 -3.09
N GLN A 29 21.41 7.06 -2.23
CA GLN A 29 20.84 5.76 -2.58
C GLN A 29 19.44 5.56 -1.98
N GLU A 30 19.16 6.12 -0.81
CA GLU A 30 17.84 6.02 -0.18
C GLU A 30 17.26 7.40 0.13
N LEU A 31 16.04 7.64 -0.33
CA LEU A 31 15.31 8.87 -0.10
C LEU A 31 13.91 8.56 0.42
N SER A 32 13.56 9.15 1.56
CA SER A 32 12.22 9.12 2.12
C SER A 32 11.72 10.55 2.31
N ILE A 33 10.58 10.88 1.71
CA ILE A 33 9.91 12.17 1.88
C ILE A 33 8.51 11.91 2.42
N CYS A 34 8.22 12.43 3.61
CA CYS A 34 6.95 12.24 4.28
C CYS A 34 6.30 13.57 4.67
N GLY A 35 5.02 13.57 5.04
CA GLY A 35 4.31 14.76 5.53
C GLY A 35 3.26 15.25 4.55
N ARG A 36 3.17 16.56 4.31
CA ARG A 36 2.14 17.17 3.43
C ARG A 36 2.66 18.27 2.52
N TYR A 37 2.03 18.42 1.36
CA TYR A 37 2.21 19.61 0.53
C TYR A 37 1.55 20.83 1.19
N LEU A 38 2.31 21.92 1.32
CA LEU A 38 1.83 23.23 1.78
C LEU A 38 1.64 24.23 0.63
N SER A 39 2.26 24.00 -0.53
CA SER A 39 2.18 24.91 -1.69
C SER A 39 2.33 24.18 -3.04
N GLU A 40 1.91 24.82 -4.13
CA GLU A 40 2.16 24.32 -5.50
C GLU A 40 3.66 24.27 -5.82
N LYS A 41 4.46 25.23 -5.32
CA LYS A 41 5.92 25.27 -5.51
C LYS A 41 6.60 23.99 -5.03
N GLN A 42 6.14 23.41 -3.93
CA GLN A 42 6.66 22.14 -3.42
C GLN A 42 6.36 20.96 -4.36
N LYS A 43 5.24 20.99 -5.10
CA LYS A 43 4.90 19.96 -6.08
C LYS A 43 5.79 20.05 -7.31
N GLU A 44 6.07 21.26 -7.77
CA GLU A 44 6.96 21.51 -8.90
C GLU A 44 8.43 21.20 -8.55
N ALA A 45 8.83 21.44 -7.29
CA ALA A 45 10.20 21.18 -6.83
C ALA A 45 10.55 19.69 -6.72
N LEU A 46 9.58 18.83 -6.42
CA LEU A 46 9.84 17.40 -6.18
C LEU A 46 10.38 16.68 -7.44
N PRO A 47 9.76 16.79 -8.64
CA PRO A 47 10.33 16.24 -9.87
C PRO A 47 11.76 16.72 -10.16
N LEU A 48 12.03 18.00 -9.90
CA LEU A 48 13.37 18.58 -10.09
C LEU A 48 14.39 17.94 -9.14
N PHE A 49 14.01 17.77 -7.87
CA PHE A 49 14.87 17.13 -6.89
C PHE A 49 15.13 15.66 -7.22
N LEU A 50 14.10 14.91 -7.61
CA LEU A 50 14.26 13.51 -8.01
C LEU A 50 15.13 13.35 -9.28
N SER A 51 15.13 14.34 -10.16
CA SER A 51 16.02 14.38 -11.33
C SER A 51 17.50 14.63 -10.96
N SER A 52 17.79 15.08 -9.72
CA SER A 52 19.14 15.39 -9.23
C SER A 52 19.82 14.23 -8.47
N VAL A 53 19.13 13.09 -8.30
CA VAL A 53 19.57 11.93 -7.49
C VAL A 53 19.73 10.66 -8.34
N PRO A 54 20.77 10.56 -9.18
CA PRO A 54 20.86 9.55 -10.25
C PRO A 54 21.12 8.11 -9.78
N ARG A 55 21.48 7.88 -8.52
CA ARG A 55 21.86 6.55 -7.98
C ARG A 55 20.87 5.99 -6.97
N LEU A 56 19.61 6.40 -7.08
CA LEU A 56 18.60 6.05 -6.10
C LEU A 56 18.17 4.58 -6.24
N HIS A 57 18.29 3.83 -5.14
CA HIS A 57 17.87 2.43 -5.03
C HIS A 57 16.57 2.27 -4.23
N LYS A 58 16.28 3.19 -3.31
CA LYS A 58 15.05 3.18 -2.51
C LYS A 58 14.42 4.56 -2.49
N LEU A 59 13.16 4.63 -2.90
CA LEU A 59 12.38 5.86 -2.92
C LEU A 59 11.06 5.65 -2.18
N SER A 60 10.82 6.48 -1.16
CA SER A 60 9.55 6.55 -0.46
C SER A 60 9.01 7.97 -0.52
N ILE A 61 7.80 8.14 -1.07
CA ILE A 61 7.10 9.42 -1.16
C ILE A 61 5.73 9.25 -0.50
N THR A 62 5.67 9.51 0.80
CA THR A 62 4.45 9.41 1.61
C THR A 62 3.96 10.79 1.99
N ILE A 63 3.50 11.54 0.98
CA ILE A 63 3.09 12.94 1.12
C ILE A 63 1.58 13.06 0.90
N SER A 64 0.87 13.55 1.91
CA SER A 64 -0.55 13.86 1.86
C SER A 64 -0.79 15.29 1.34
N ARG A 65 -2.05 15.64 1.14
CA ARG A 65 -2.44 16.98 0.69
C ARG A 65 -3.75 17.41 1.33
N LEU A 66 -3.87 18.73 1.54
CA LEU A 66 -5.13 19.40 1.85
C LEU A 66 -5.83 19.90 0.57
N GLY A 67 -7.15 19.85 0.52
CA GLY A 67 -7.96 20.41 -0.56
C GLY A 67 -8.79 19.39 -1.35
N PRO A 68 -9.32 19.72 -2.54
CA PRO A 68 -10.35 18.90 -3.17
C PRO A 68 -9.83 17.67 -3.94
N THR A 69 -8.93 17.73 -4.94
CA THR A 69 -8.99 16.62 -5.92
C THR A 69 -7.79 16.32 -6.83
N THR A 70 -6.55 16.80 -6.59
CA THR A 70 -5.44 16.42 -7.51
C THR A 70 -4.33 15.62 -6.85
N ARG A 71 -4.13 14.41 -7.38
CA ARG A 71 -2.93 13.59 -7.22
C ARG A 71 -1.78 14.35 -7.91
N PRO A 72 -0.74 14.79 -7.20
CA PRO A 72 0.37 15.51 -7.82
C PRO A 72 1.31 14.53 -8.52
N TYR A 73 1.86 14.93 -9.66
CA TYR A 73 2.97 14.22 -10.28
C TYR A 73 4.19 14.21 -9.36
N LYS A 74 4.87 13.07 -9.28
CA LYS A 74 6.11 12.86 -8.55
C LYS A 74 7.31 13.07 -9.46
N LEU A 75 7.29 12.50 -10.67
CA LEU A 75 8.33 12.73 -11.69
C LEU A 75 7.86 13.55 -12.88
N GLY A 76 6.55 13.65 -13.10
CA GLY A 76 5.96 14.41 -14.20
C GLY A 76 4.97 13.58 -15.01
N PRO A 77 4.27 14.17 -15.98
CA PRO A 77 3.37 13.44 -16.87
C PRO A 77 4.15 12.51 -17.82
N SER A 78 3.54 11.40 -18.22
CA SER A 78 4.16 10.36 -19.05
C SER A 78 4.72 10.83 -20.40
N ASN A 79 4.30 12.01 -20.88
CA ASN A 79 4.71 12.59 -22.16
C ASN A 79 5.92 13.53 -22.07
N ALA A 80 6.45 13.78 -20.87
CA ALA A 80 7.59 14.68 -20.69
C ALA A 80 8.92 13.91 -20.67
N SER A 81 9.93 14.44 -21.37
CA SER A 81 11.29 13.90 -21.41
C SER A 81 12.01 14.19 -20.08
N HIS A 82 11.95 13.25 -19.15
CA HIS A 82 12.64 13.33 -17.87
C HIS A 82 13.78 12.32 -17.80
N LYS A 83 14.83 12.65 -17.05
CA LYS A 83 15.92 11.72 -16.76
C LYS A 83 15.36 10.57 -15.92
N THR A 84 15.51 9.35 -16.43
CA THR A 84 15.03 8.14 -15.77
C THR A 84 15.83 7.85 -14.51
N ILE A 85 15.15 7.58 -13.39
CA ILE A 85 15.77 6.96 -12.22
C ILE A 85 16.03 5.50 -12.59
N ALA A 86 17.30 5.11 -12.71
CA ALA A 86 17.70 3.76 -13.08
C ALA A 86 18.14 2.96 -11.85
N GLY A 87 17.90 1.65 -11.87
CA GLY A 87 18.37 0.73 -10.81
C GLY A 87 17.61 0.85 -9.48
N LEU A 88 16.37 1.35 -9.51
CA LEU A 88 15.51 1.40 -8.34
C LEU A 88 15.12 -0.02 -7.92
N ARG A 89 15.27 -0.34 -6.62
CA ARG A 89 14.97 -1.65 -6.03
C ARG A 89 13.71 -1.64 -5.19
N SER A 90 13.35 -0.48 -4.64
CA SER A 90 12.17 -0.31 -3.78
C SER A 90 11.50 1.04 -4.04
N LEU A 91 10.20 1.00 -4.31
CA LEU A 91 9.37 2.18 -4.58
C LEU A 91 8.13 2.17 -3.67
N THR A 92 7.92 3.25 -2.93
CA THR A 92 6.70 3.51 -2.16
C THR A 92 6.13 4.85 -2.55
N VAL A 93 4.87 4.88 -2.97
CA VAL A 93 4.17 6.10 -3.39
C VAL A 93 2.81 6.17 -2.72
N ALA A 94 2.60 7.21 -1.91
CA ALA A 94 1.29 7.53 -1.40
C ALA A 94 0.47 8.37 -2.39
N TYR A 95 -0.81 8.03 -2.53
CA TYR A 95 -1.76 8.65 -3.47
C TYR A 95 -1.18 8.76 -4.90
N PRO A 96 -0.74 7.62 -5.47
CA PRO A 96 -0.08 7.57 -6.77
C PRO A 96 -1.00 8.11 -7.87
N LYS A 97 -0.41 8.81 -8.83
CA LYS A 97 -1.11 9.29 -10.01
C LYS A 97 -0.84 8.31 -11.18
N PRO A 98 -1.86 7.66 -11.76
CA PRO A 98 -1.63 6.57 -12.72
C PRO A 98 -0.79 6.94 -13.94
N ASP A 99 -0.94 8.15 -14.47
CA ASP A 99 -0.25 8.70 -15.64
C ASP A 99 1.14 9.33 -15.33
N ASP A 100 1.68 9.08 -14.14
CA ASP A 100 2.98 9.60 -13.71
C ASP A 100 4.16 8.85 -14.34
N ASN A 101 5.22 9.57 -14.66
CA ASN A 101 6.49 9.04 -15.16
C ASN A 101 7.24 8.19 -14.15
N ILE A 102 6.91 8.28 -12.86
CA ILE A 102 7.46 7.38 -11.84
C ILE A 102 7.14 5.90 -12.11
N PHE A 103 6.11 5.63 -12.91
CA PHE A 103 5.72 4.28 -13.37
C PHE A 103 6.17 3.97 -14.80
N SER A 104 7.02 4.83 -15.38
CA SER A 104 7.69 4.61 -16.67
C SER A 104 9.21 4.45 -16.51
N ILE A 105 9.69 4.31 -15.27
CA ILE A 105 11.11 4.09 -15.00
C ILE A 105 11.52 2.66 -15.37
N ASP A 106 12.83 2.43 -15.52
CA ASP A 106 13.37 1.08 -15.59
C ASP A 106 13.14 0.36 -14.24
N ALA A 107 12.20 -0.59 -14.24
CA ALA A 107 11.77 -1.35 -13.08
C ALA A 107 12.29 -2.80 -13.10
N ALA A 108 13.24 -3.14 -13.99
CA ALA A 108 13.77 -4.48 -14.14
C ALA A 108 14.39 -5.06 -12.85
N HIS A 109 14.87 -4.19 -11.95
CA HIS A 109 15.45 -4.56 -10.66
C HIS A 109 14.56 -4.24 -9.46
N LEU A 110 13.32 -3.81 -9.71
CA LEU A 110 12.38 -3.44 -8.66
C LEU A 110 11.87 -4.70 -7.98
N SER A 111 12.23 -4.86 -6.70
CA SER A 111 11.85 -6.03 -5.90
C SER A 111 10.71 -5.73 -4.92
N HIS A 112 10.45 -4.44 -4.65
CA HIS A 112 9.43 -3.98 -3.72
C HIS A 112 8.66 -2.81 -4.34
N LEU A 113 7.33 -2.95 -4.43
CA LEU A 113 6.43 -1.89 -4.84
C LEU A 113 5.32 -1.69 -3.80
N SER A 114 5.06 -0.44 -3.45
CA SER A 114 3.96 -0.06 -2.55
C SER A 114 3.21 1.13 -3.11
N LEU A 115 1.98 0.89 -3.57
CA LEU A 115 1.03 1.89 -4.05
C LEU A 115 -0.02 2.09 -2.95
N ARG A 116 0.16 3.13 -2.13
CA ARG A 116 -0.53 3.22 -0.85
C ARG A 116 -1.25 4.53 -0.57
N ASP A 117 -1.94 4.57 0.56
CA ASP A 117 -2.48 5.75 1.21
C ASP A 117 -1.52 6.28 2.30
N PHE A 118 -1.67 7.55 2.67
CA PHE A 118 -0.94 8.15 3.80
C PHE A 118 -1.62 9.43 4.33
N PRO A 119 -1.93 9.56 5.63
CA PRO A 119 -2.04 8.47 6.62
C PRO A 119 -3.00 7.35 6.17
N ARG A 120 -3.02 6.23 6.89
CA ARG A 120 -3.88 5.08 6.55
C ARG A 120 -5.36 5.47 6.64
N PHE A 121 -6.11 5.20 5.58
CA PHE A 121 -7.51 5.57 5.40
C PHE A 121 -8.44 4.87 6.39
N TYR A 122 -8.11 3.63 6.79
CA TYR A 122 -8.91 2.90 7.78
C TYR A 122 -8.99 3.61 9.15
N HIS A 123 -8.03 4.47 9.54
CA HIS A 123 -8.13 5.22 10.80
C HIS A 123 -9.31 6.19 10.86
N ASP A 124 -9.90 6.50 9.70
CA ASP A 124 -10.92 7.52 9.55
C ASP A 124 -12.28 6.94 9.11
N CYS A 125 -12.40 5.61 9.00
CA CYS A 125 -13.63 4.95 8.53
C CYS A 125 -14.75 4.88 9.58
N ALA A 126 -14.43 5.04 10.87
CA ALA A 126 -15.33 4.62 11.96
C ALA A 126 -16.30 5.67 12.54
N ARG A 127 -16.06 6.98 12.40
CA ARG A 127 -17.04 8.03 12.79
C ARG A 127 -16.55 9.44 12.51
N THR A 128 -17.48 10.32 12.12
CA THR A 128 -17.41 11.80 12.04
C THR A 128 -16.02 12.35 11.71
N PRO A 129 -15.79 12.84 10.48
CA PRO A 129 -14.47 13.23 10.00
C PRO A 129 -14.05 14.58 10.60
N VAL A 130 -13.76 14.62 11.90
CA VAL A 130 -13.47 15.87 12.62
C VAL A 130 -11.99 16.24 12.51
N VAL A 131 -11.09 15.26 12.38
CA VAL A 131 -9.63 15.51 12.43
C VAL A 131 -8.97 15.41 11.05
N THR A 132 -9.55 14.65 10.12
CA THR A 132 -8.91 14.29 8.83
C THR A 132 -9.74 14.64 7.59
N SER A 133 -10.93 15.23 7.73
CA SER A 133 -11.75 15.74 6.61
C SER A 133 -11.05 16.77 5.74
N MET A 134 -9.98 17.39 6.22
CA MET A 134 -9.24 18.39 5.46
C MET A 134 -8.32 17.78 4.39
N PHE A 135 -8.01 16.48 4.45
CA PHE A 135 -7.08 15.83 3.54
C PHE A 135 -7.77 15.23 2.31
N THR A 136 -7.20 15.45 1.13
CA THR A 136 -7.54 14.70 -0.08
C THR A 136 -7.18 13.24 0.12
N ARG A 137 -8.09 12.32 -0.23
CA ARG A 137 -7.82 10.87 -0.24
C ARG A 137 -8.17 10.29 -1.61
N PRO A 138 -7.41 10.62 -2.65
CA PRO A 138 -7.68 10.13 -3.99
C PRO A 138 -7.14 8.70 -4.13
N ILE A 139 -7.70 7.76 -3.36
CA ILE A 139 -7.39 6.34 -3.41
C ILE A 139 -7.60 5.84 -4.84
N LEU A 140 -6.74 4.93 -5.30
CA LEU A 140 -6.85 4.34 -6.64
C LEU A 140 -8.10 3.47 -6.72
N ARG A 141 -8.72 3.38 -7.90
CA ARG A 141 -9.62 2.26 -8.22
C ARG A 141 -8.81 1.02 -8.64
N SER A 142 -9.42 -0.15 -8.59
CA SER A 142 -8.80 -1.42 -9.04
C SER A 142 -8.23 -1.32 -10.47
N ALA A 143 -9.00 -0.74 -11.41
CA ALA A 143 -8.56 -0.52 -12.79
C ALA A 143 -7.37 0.44 -12.91
N GLU A 144 -7.25 1.43 -12.01
CA GLU A 144 -6.12 2.35 -11.99
C GLU A 144 -4.85 1.67 -11.46
N CYS A 145 -4.97 0.83 -10.43
CA CYS A 145 -3.87 -0.04 -9.98
C CYS A 145 -3.41 -0.93 -11.13
N LEU A 146 -4.33 -1.60 -11.81
CA LEU A 146 -4.02 -2.50 -12.92
C LEU A 146 -3.29 -1.79 -14.06
N SER A 147 -3.73 -0.57 -14.40
CA SER A 147 -3.09 0.27 -15.41
C SER A 147 -1.63 0.61 -15.05
N ILE A 148 -1.36 0.91 -13.77
CA ILE A 148 0.01 1.14 -13.29
C ILE A 148 0.84 -0.14 -13.42
N LEU A 149 0.33 -1.26 -12.89
CA LEU A 149 1.07 -2.53 -12.87
C LEU A 149 1.40 -3.02 -14.28
N ARG A 150 0.45 -2.93 -15.23
CA ARG A 150 0.66 -3.32 -16.65
C ARG A 150 1.70 -2.48 -17.39
N ARG A 151 1.99 -1.27 -16.91
CA ARG A 151 2.99 -0.38 -17.54
C ARG A 151 4.41 -0.64 -17.05
N MET A 152 4.56 -1.33 -15.93
CA MET A 152 5.86 -1.59 -15.33
C MET A 152 6.28 -3.03 -15.59
N ASP A 153 7.44 -3.21 -16.22
CA ASP A 153 8.07 -4.53 -16.30
C ASP A 153 8.88 -4.78 -15.03
N MET A 154 8.40 -5.69 -14.18
CA MET A 154 8.93 -5.93 -12.84
C MET A 154 9.19 -7.43 -12.60
N PRO A 155 10.13 -8.05 -13.35
CA PRO A 155 10.39 -9.49 -13.25
C PRO A 155 10.85 -9.91 -11.86
N GLU A 156 11.60 -9.06 -11.15
CA GLU A 156 12.16 -9.35 -9.82
C GLU A 156 11.21 -9.01 -8.65
N LEU A 157 9.95 -8.66 -8.93
CA LEU A 157 9.02 -8.21 -7.89
C LEU A 157 8.73 -9.33 -6.89
N SER A 158 9.12 -9.11 -5.64
CA SER A 158 9.01 -10.09 -4.56
C SER A 158 8.04 -9.66 -3.45
N SER A 159 7.76 -8.35 -3.36
CA SER A 159 6.87 -7.74 -2.38
C SER A 159 6.00 -6.67 -3.03
N LEU A 160 4.68 -6.78 -2.85
CA LEU A 160 3.69 -5.86 -3.37
C LEU A 160 2.74 -5.40 -2.27
N GLU A 161 2.58 -4.09 -2.11
CA GLU A 161 1.51 -3.48 -1.33
C GLU A 161 0.59 -2.67 -2.25
N LEU A 162 -0.72 -2.92 -2.18
CA LEU A 162 -1.72 -2.17 -2.93
C LEU A 162 -2.83 -1.65 -2.01
N VAL A 163 -3.19 -0.39 -2.24
CA VAL A 163 -4.33 0.26 -1.62
C VAL A 163 -5.28 0.74 -2.71
N TYR A 164 -6.52 0.26 -2.69
CA TYR A 164 -7.51 0.63 -3.69
C TYR A 164 -8.93 0.62 -3.14
N LEU A 165 -9.81 1.30 -3.88
CA LEU A 165 -11.25 1.33 -3.69
C LEU A 165 -11.88 0.36 -4.68
N ALA A 166 -12.69 -0.57 -4.17
CA ALA A 166 -13.56 -1.42 -4.95
C ALA A 166 -14.95 -0.78 -5.04
N ASP A 167 -15.43 -0.57 -6.26
CA ASP A 167 -16.74 0.05 -6.50
C ASP A 167 -17.88 -0.91 -6.16
N THR A 168 -17.70 -2.20 -6.50
CA THR A 168 -18.63 -3.29 -6.25
C THR A 168 -17.86 -4.61 -6.02
N ALA A 169 -18.55 -5.63 -5.50
CA ALA A 169 -18.01 -6.98 -5.44
C ALA A 169 -17.54 -7.45 -6.84
N GLY A 170 -16.37 -8.08 -6.91
CA GLY A 170 -15.78 -8.61 -8.14
C GLY A 170 -15.14 -7.58 -9.09
N CYS A 171 -15.25 -6.27 -8.82
CA CYS A 171 -14.68 -5.23 -9.71
C CYS A 171 -13.13 -5.23 -9.75
N ASP A 172 -12.52 -5.97 -8.83
CA ASP A 172 -11.08 -6.13 -8.66
C ASP A 172 -10.56 -7.49 -9.15
N ASP A 173 -11.41 -8.36 -9.70
CA ASP A 173 -11.03 -9.69 -10.18
C ASP A 173 -9.90 -9.66 -11.23
N GLU A 174 -9.99 -8.74 -12.20
CA GLU A 174 -8.95 -8.58 -13.23
C GLU A 174 -7.61 -8.15 -12.62
N LEU A 175 -7.64 -7.29 -11.60
CA LEU A 175 -6.45 -6.84 -10.89
C LEU A 175 -5.83 -8.01 -10.11
N LEU A 176 -6.64 -8.74 -9.34
CA LEU A 176 -6.18 -9.86 -8.52
C LEU A 176 -5.61 -10.99 -9.38
N THR A 177 -6.31 -11.35 -10.45
CA THR A 177 -5.85 -12.35 -11.43
C THR A 177 -4.51 -11.94 -12.03
N TYR A 178 -4.40 -10.68 -12.51
CA TYR A 178 -3.16 -10.17 -13.08
C TYR A 178 -1.99 -10.24 -12.09
N ILE A 179 -2.19 -9.90 -10.81
CA ILE A 179 -1.14 -9.99 -9.78
C ILE A 179 -0.64 -11.44 -9.64
N THR A 180 -1.55 -12.41 -9.65
CA THR A 180 -1.19 -13.83 -9.48
C THR A 180 -0.46 -14.43 -10.68
N GLU A 181 -0.70 -13.89 -11.88
CA GLU A 181 -0.13 -14.41 -13.13
C GLU A 181 1.14 -13.67 -13.57
N ALA A 182 1.22 -12.36 -13.35
CA ALA A 182 2.27 -11.52 -13.90
C ALA A 182 3.57 -11.52 -13.07
N PHE A 183 3.52 -11.88 -11.78
CA PHE A 183 4.65 -11.75 -10.85
C PHE A 183 5.08 -13.12 -10.29
N PRO A 184 5.91 -13.88 -11.02
CA PRO A 184 6.28 -15.25 -10.63
C PRO A 184 7.11 -15.32 -9.34
N HIS A 185 7.83 -14.24 -8.99
CA HIS A 185 8.66 -14.15 -7.79
C HIS A 185 7.95 -13.52 -6.59
N LEU A 186 6.66 -13.17 -6.73
CA LEU A 186 5.91 -12.51 -5.67
C LEU A 186 5.75 -13.44 -4.47
N SER A 187 6.35 -13.05 -3.35
CA SER A 187 6.36 -13.82 -2.11
C SER A 187 5.59 -13.13 -0.98
N GLN A 188 5.41 -11.81 -1.05
CA GLN A 188 4.71 -11.01 -0.07
C GLN A 188 3.67 -10.12 -0.73
N LEU A 189 2.43 -10.20 -0.25
CA LEU A 189 1.32 -9.39 -0.73
C LEU A 189 0.62 -8.71 0.44
N GLU A 190 0.49 -7.38 0.40
CA GLU A 190 -0.33 -6.60 1.32
C GLU A 190 -1.44 -5.88 0.53
N LEU A 191 -2.70 -6.20 0.82
CA LEU A 191 -3.85 -5.59 0.19
C LEU A 191 -4.64 -4.78 1.23
N HIS A 192 -4.90 -3.52 0.90
CA HIS A 192 -5.94 -2.72 1.53
C HIS A 192 -7.03 -2.45 0.48
N ARG A 193 -8.05 -3.30 0.49
CA ARG A 193 -9.26 -3.16 -0.31
C ARG A 193 -10.29 -2.42 0.51
N TYR A 194 -10.64 -1.20 0.08
CA TYR A 194 -11.71 -0.42 0.70
C TYR A 194 -12.97 -0.47 -0.14
N ARG A 195 -14.14 -0.44 0.49
CA ARG A 195 -15.41 -0.41 -0.23
C ARG A 195 -15.80 1.02 -0.59
N ALA A 196 -16.17 1.26 -1.84
CA ALA A 196 -16.85 2.49 -2.23
C ALA A 196 -18.28 2.53 -1.68
N ASN A 197 -18.95 1.38 -1.73
CA ASN A 197 -20.29 1.20 -1.21
C ASN A 197 -20.26 0.53 0.17
N ARG A 198 -20.69 1.25 1.21
CA ARG A 198 -20.72 0.73 2.60
C ARG A 198 -21.70 -0.42 2.82
N GLU A 199 -22.65 -0.61 1.91
CA GLU A 199 -23.59 -1.73 1.93
C GLU A 199 -23.04 -2.99 1.23
N GLU A 200 -21.88 -2.91 0.55
CA GLU A 200 -21.26 -4.08 -0.08
C GLU A 200 -20.83 -5.09 0.99
N VAL A 201 -21.32 -6.32 0.84
CA VAL A 201 -20.83 -7.50 1.55
C VAL A 201 -19.65 -8.06 0.77
N VAL A 202 -18.46 -8.00 1.36
CA VAL A 202 -17.23 -8.46 0.72
C VAL A 202 -17.20 -9.98 0.64
N ASP A 203 -17.08 -10.51 -0.59
CA ASP A 203 -16.85 -11.92 -0.85
C ASP A 203 -15.35 -12.26 -0.67
N TYR A 204 -14.94 -12.39 0.58
CA TYR A 204 -13.55 -12.71 0.92
C TYR A 204 -13.13 -14.11 0.48
N ALA A 205 -14.08 -15.04 0.31
CA ALA A 205 -13.80 -16.39 -0.14
C ALA A 205 -13.38 -16.37 -1.61
N HIS A 206 -14.12 -15.65 -2.46
CA HIS A 206 -13.75 -15.44 -3.87
C HIS A 206 -12.39 -14.72 -4.01
N ILE A 207 -12.14 -13.67 -3.22
CA ILE A 207 -10.84 -12.99 -3.19
C ILE A 207 -9.72 -13.97 -2.81
N ALA A 208 -9.92 -14.78 -1.77
CA ALA A 208 -8.95 -15.79 -1.35
C ALA A 208 -8.71 -16.86 -2.44
N GLN A 209 -9.75 -17.29 -3.16
CA GLN A 209 -9.64 -18.24 -4.28
C GLN A 209 -8.81 -17.67 -5.44
N LEU A 210 -9.01 -16.40 -5.80
CA LEU A 210 -8.20 -15.75 -6.82
C LEU A 210 -6.73 -15.68 -6.39
N LEU A 211 -6.47 -15.25 -5.15
CA LEU A 211 -5.11 -15.15 -4.61
C LEU A 211 -4.41 -16.51 -4.48
N ALA A 212 -5.17 -17.59 -4.25
CA ALA A 212 -4.64 -18.95 -4.18
C ALA A 212 -3.94 -19.41 -5.47
N ALA A 213 -4.22 -18.77 -6.61
CA ALA A 213 -3.53 -19.03 -7.87
C ALA A 213 -2.03 -18.64 -7.84
N ALA A 214 -1.63 -17.72 -6.97
CA ALA A 214 -0.26 -17.26 -6.85
C ALA A 214 0.60 -18.26 -6.07
N ARG A 215 1.25 -19.17 -6.80
CA ARG A 215 2.02 -20.27 -6.20
C ARG A 215 3.24 -19.83 -5.38
N GLY A 216 3.77 -18.63 -5.64
CA GLY A 216 4.97 -18.09 -4.97
C GLY A 216 4.69 -17.42 -3.62
N LEU A 217 3.42 -17.15 -3.28
CA LEU A 217 3.07 -16.40 -2.06
C LEU A 217 3.44 -17.18 -0.80
N ARG A 218 4.13 -16.47 0.10
CA ARG A 218 4.52 -16.94 1.43
C ARG A 218 3.80 -16.19 2.53
N LYS A 219 3.58 -14.88 2.33
CA LYS A 219 3.02 -13.97 3.34
C LYS A 219 1.95 -13.11 2.71
N ILE A 220 0.75 -13.16 3.26
CA ILE A 220 -0.38 -12.38 2.76
C ILE A 220 -0.93 -11.53 3.89
N ARG A 221 -1.10 -10.22 3.66
CA ARG A 221 -1.74 -9.26 4.56
C ARG A 221 -3.00 -8.72 3.92
N LEU A 222 -4.15 -8.89 4.56
CA LEU A 222 -5.43 -8.46 4.02
C LEU A 222 -6.14 -7.51 4.99
N ASN A 223 -6.39 -6.31 4.50
CA ASN A 223 -7.43 -5.42 5.01
C ASN A 223 -8.54 -5.37 3.97
N LEU A 224 -9.64 -6.08 4.23
CA LEU A 224 -10.75 -6.23 3.27
C LEU A 224 -11.91 -5.27 3.53
N ASP A 225 -11.84 -4.41 4.55
CA ASP A 225 -12.91 -3.47 4.93
C ASP A 225 -14.26 -4.20 5.01
N PHE A 226 -14.42 -5.14 5.94
CA PHE A 226 -15.64 -5.94 6.02
C PHE A 226 -16.87 -5.11 6.41
N HIS A 227 -18.07 -5.51 5.97
CA HIS A 227 -19.32 -4.77 6.20
C HIS A 227 -19.77 -4.70 7.65
N ASP A 228 -19.41 -5.70 8.43
CA ASP A 228 -19.65 -5.79 9.87
C ASP A 228 -18.48 -5.24 10.70
N ASP A 229 -17.39 -4.83 10.06
CA ASP A 229 -16.32 -4.08 10.68
C ASP A 229 -16.67 -2.59 10.69
N GLN A 230 -16.81 -2.03 11.89
CA GLN A 230 -17.15 -0.63 12.08
C GLN A 230 -15.90 0.29 12.09
N GLY A 231 -14.70 -0.28 11.91
CA GLY A 231 -13.42 0.43 11.88
C GLY A 231 -12.76 0.59 13.26
N PRO A 232 -11.62 1.28 13.35
CA PRO A 232 -10.98 1.57 14.64
C PRO A 232 -11.75 2.67 15.39
N TYR A 233 -11.73 2.65 16.72
CA TYR A 233 -12.38 3.69 17.56
C TYR A 233 -13.92 3.70 17.53
N CYS A 234 -14.57 2.58 17.21
CA CYS A 234 -16.05 2.51 17.25
C CYS A 234 -16.60 2.82 18.64
N GLY A 235 -17.76 3.48 18.66
CA GLY A 235 -18.43 3.93 19.87
C GLY A 235 -18.93 2.78 20.76
N ARG A 236 -19.35 3.14 21.98
CA ARG A 236 -19.80 2.21 23.05
C ARG A 236 -20.94 1.24 22.66
N GLY A 237 -21.61 1.44 21.53
CA GLY A 237 -22.68 0.57 21.03
C GLY A 237 -22.20 -0.59 20.14
N PHE A 238 -20.92 -0.62 19.73
CA PHE A 238 -20.39 -1.72 18.94
C PHE A 238 -20.06 -2.91 19.84
N ASN A 239 -20.60 -4.08 19.50
CA ASN A 239 -20.33 -5.29 20.24
C ASN A 239 -19.03 -5.95 19.73
N TYR A 240 -17.90 -5.49 20.27
CA TYR A 240 -16.58 -6.03 19.94
C TYR A 240 -16.46 -7.54 20.17
N SER A 241 -17.25 -8.13 21.08
CA SER A 241 -17.21 -9.58 21.31
C SER A 241 -17.77 -10.38 20.13
N ILE A 242 -18.84 -9.87 19.50
CA ILE A 242 -19.41 -10.47 18.29
C ILE A 242 -18.43 -10.31 17.14
N TRP A 243 -17.89 -9.11 16.94
CA TRP A 243 -16.89 -8.86 15.90
C TRP A 243 -15.65 -9.73 16.05
N GLN A 244 -15.08 -9.80 17.27
CA GLN A 244 -13.93 -10.64 17.56
C GLN A 244 -14.23 -12.11 17.26
N SER A 245 -15.42 -12.61 17.62
CA SER A 245 -15.85 -13.96 17.27
C SER A 245 -15.90 -14.14 15.74
N THR A 246 -16.62 -13.29 15.02
CA THR A 246 -16.71 -13.38 13.54
C THR A 246 -15.33 -13.31 12.88
N PHE A 247 -14.49 -12.38 13.29
CA PHE A 247 -13.13 -12.22 12.78
C PHE A 247 -12.27 -13.47 13.01
N ARG A 248 -12.37 -14.08 14.21
CA ARG A 248 -11.67 -15.33 14.54
C ARG A 248 -12.16 -16.54 13.75
N HIS A 249 -13.38 -16.54 13.22
CA HIS A 249 -13.86 -17.57 12.30
C HIS A 249 -13.37 -17.34 10.86
N ARG A 250 -13.38 -16.09 10.39
CA ARG A 250 -12.94 -15.75 9.02
C ARG A 250 -11.47 -16.02 8.73
N GLY A 251 -10.60 -15.79 9.71
CA GLY A 251 -9.17 -16.02 9.55
C GLY A 251 -8.84 -17.45 9.11
N PRO A 252 -9.25 -18.48 9.87
CA PRO A 252 -9.11 -19.87 9.48
C PRO A 252 -9.75 -20.23 8.14
N GLU A 253 -10.95 -19.72 7.83
CA GLU A 253 -11.62 -19.97 6.53
C GLU A 253 -10.79 -19.42 5.35
N ILE A 254 -10.26 -18.20 5.48
CA ILE A 254 -9.38 -17.59 4.47
C ILE A 254 -8.08 -18.38 4.33
N VAL A 255 -7.48 -18.81 5.44
CA VAL A 255 -6.27 -19.65 5.43
C VAL A 255 -6.55 -20.96 4.71
N GLU A 256 -7.64 -21.66 5.02
CA GLU A 256 -8.01 -22.94 4.41
C GLU A 256 -8.09 -22.85 2.88
N ILE A 257 -8.69 -21.77 2.35
CA ILE A 257 -8.73 -21.51 0.90
C ILE A 257 -7.32 -21.27 0.35
N LEU A 258 -6.52 -20.44 1.04
CA LEU A 258 -5.19 -20.06 0.60
C LEU A 258 -4.14 -21.16 0.81
N GLU A 259 -4.42 -22.24 1.54
CA GLU A 259 -3.50 -23.38 1.68
C GLU A 259 -3.20 -24.11 0.36
N ALA A 260 -3.99 -23.83 -0.69
CA ALA A 260 -3.66 -24.21 -2.05
C ALA A 260 -2.36 -23.56 -2.56
N CYS A 261 -1.92 -22.43 -1.99
CA CYS A 261 -0.57 -21.89 -2.17
C CYS A 261 0.46 -22.80 -1.47
N PRO A 262 1.38 -23.45 -2.22
CA PRO A 262 2.27 -24.46 -1.66
C PRO A 262 3.29 -23.93 -0.66
N TRP A 263 3.61 -22.63 -0.71
CA TRP A 263 4.64 -21.99 0.12
C TRP A 263 4.06 -21.03 1.17
N LEU A 264 2.73 -21.02 1.33
CA LEU A 264 2.09 -20.10 2.27
C LEU A 264 2.49 -20.42 3.71
N GLU A 265 3.04 -19.42 4.38
CA GLU A 265 3.43 -19.49 5.79
C GLU A 265 2.28 -19.04 6.68
N TYR A 266 1.70 -17.88 6.36
CA TYR A 266 0.63 -17.28 7.14
C TYR A 266 -0.15 -16.22 6.36
N VAL A 267 -1.35 -15.95 6.86
CA VAL A 267 -2.19 -14.82 6.48
C VAL A 267 -2.34 -13.90 7.68
N GLU A 268 -2.13 -12.61 7.49
CA GLU A 268 -2.39 -11.58 8.49
C GLU A 268 -3.64 -10.81 8.08
N LEU A 269 -4.66 -10.78 8.93
CA LEU A 269 -5.86 -9.97 8.72
C LEU A 269 -5.78 -8.71 9.59
N LEU A 270 -6.16 -7.56 9.03
CA LEU A 270 -6.23 -6.33 9.79
C LEU A 270 -7.46 -6.38 10.70
N TYR A 271 -7.22 -6.40 12.01
CA TYR A 271 -8.26 -6.32 13.04
C TYR A 271 -8.39 -4.88 13.53
N HIS A 272 -9.60 -4.34 13.49
CA HIS A 272 -9.93 -3.07 14.09
C HIS A 272 -10.47 -3.28 15.52
N ALA A 273 -9.77 -2.69 16.48
CA ALA A 273 -10.06 -2.70 17.91
C ALA A 273 -10.51 -1.31 18.38
N TYR A 274 -10.98 -1.23 19.61
CA TYR A 274 -11.37 0.04 20.24
C TYR A 274 -10.21 1.06 20.29
N ASN A 275 -8.99 0.61 20.54
CA ASN A 275 -7.81 1.45 20.73
C ASN A 275 -6.96 1.63 19.46
N GLY A 276 -7.31 0.98 18.33
CA GLY A 276 -6.50 1.07 17.12
C GLY A 276 -6.72 -0.10 16.17
N SER A 277 -5.76 -0.33 15.28
CA SER A 277 -5.78 -1.41 14.31
C SER A 277 -4.49 -2.21 14.41
N ARG A 278 -4.58 -3.53 14.24
CA ARG A 278 -3.44 -4.43 14.37
C ARG A 278 -3.56 -5.60 13.40
N TRP A 279 -2.42 -6.13 12.96
CA TRP A 279 -2.37 -7.33 12.14
C TRP A 279 -2.47 -8.56 13.05
N THR A 280 -3.48 -9.40 12.83
CA THR A 280 -3.62 -10.69 13.53
C THR A 280 -3.17 -11.79 12.60
N LYS A 281 -2.24 -12.63 13.04
CA LYS A 281 -1.61 -13.64 12.20
C LYS A 281 -2.31 -14.98 12.35
N PHE A 282 -2.63 -15.60 11.22
CA PHE A 282 -3.22 -16.92 11.09
C PHE A 282 -2.24 -17.83 10.36
N LEU A 283 -1.74 -18.85 11.04
CA LEU A 283 -0.75 -19.80 10.48
C LEU A 283 -1.45 -20.88 9.66
N THR A 284 -0.77 -21.37 8.62
CA THR A 284 -1.26 -22.55 7.88
C THR A 284 -1.14 -23.82 8.73
N SER A 285 -1.92 -24.84 8.37
CA SER A 285 -1.91 -26.18 8.96
C SER A 285 -0.53 -26.87 8.93
N ARG A 286 0.39 -26.36 8.11
CA ARG A 286 1.75 -26.87 7.92
C ARG A 286 2.69 -26.52 9.07
N TYR A 287 2.37 -25.52 9.88
CA TYR A 287 3.25 -25.05 10.96
C TYR A 287 2.77 -25.56 12.33
N PRO A 288 3.67 -26.10 13.17
CA PRO A 288 3.32 -26.49 14.53
C PRO A 288 3.14 -25.25 15.40
N GLY A 289 2.04 -25.17 16.17
CA GLY A 289 1.78 -24.06 17.09
C GLY A 289 0.31 -23.63 17.13
N PRO A 290 0.00 -22.56 17.88
CA PRO A 290 -1.33 -21.97 17.85
C PRO A 290 -1.64 -21.45 16.44
N ARG A 291 -2.82 -21.79 15.91
CA ARG A 291 -3.25 -21.36 14.56
C ARG A 291 -3.48 -19.86 14.44
N VAL A 292 -3.60 -19.18 15.57
CA VAL A 292 -3.78 -17.73 15.67
C VAL A 292 -2.72 -17.19 16.60
N ASP A 293 -1.93 -16.24 16.12
CA ASP A 293 -0.98 -15.45 16.88
C ASP A 293 -1.54 -14.03 16.97
N ASP A 294 -2.18 -13.78 18.12
CA ASP A 294 -2.89 -12.56 18.48
C ASP A 294 -2.07 -11.83 19.57
N PRO A 295 -1.43 -10.68 19.26
CA PRO A 295 -0.46 -10.04 20.15
C PRO A 295 -1.06 -9.46 21.45
N ASP A 296 -2.39 -9.46 21.63
CA ASP A 296 -3.06 -8.94 22.84
C ASP A 296 -3.92 -9.99 23.55
N ASP A 297 -3.80 -11.29 23.22
CA ASP A 297 -4.67 -12.34 23.79
C ASP A 297 -4.35 -12.71 25.26
N GLY A 298 -3.59 -11.87 25.97
CA GLY A 298 -3.33 -12.01 27.41
C GLY A 298 -2.72 -13.35 27.83
N THR A 299 -2.16 -14.12 26.90
CA THR A 299 -1.59 -15.46 27.11
C THR A 299 -0.10 -15.45 26.83
N THR A 300 0.61 -14.65 27.63
CA THR A 300 2.00 -14.89 28.05
C THR A 300 2.12 -14.58 29.52
#